data_AF-A0A8H8RRY5-F1
#
_entry.id   AF-A0A8H8RRY5-F1
#
_cell.length_a   1.000
_cell.length_b   1.000
_cell.length_c   1.000
_cell.angle_alpha   90.00
_cell.angle_beta   90.00
_cell.angle_gamma   90.00
#
_symmetry.space_group_name_H-M   'P 1'
#
loop_
_entity.id
_entity.type
_entity.pdbx_description
1 polymer ?
#
loop_
_entity_poly.entity_id
_entity_poly.type
_entity_poly.pdbx_seq_one_letter_code
_entity_poly.pdbx_strand_id
1 'polypeptide(L)'
;MGLDMALIPAMSTLAAGIYGYQFANAADQVAFQTILHDVFFSINYDFLNRHNGQTDPDVFFAGWDLCQVASIMSIGIFNDNQTMYDYAVTYFESGVGNGNIHKAIWVTYDVDGHLGQCQESRRDQGHSTLDIALLGVIAQMAYNQDNDLFAYENNLILAGSEYTAKYNVGYDVPYTAYTNSYPTDEPIISNYSRGTMRPTDELVYAHYHDLKGADAWYTGMYRDMVNNYTGGAEGGGGNYGSDSGGYDQLGYGTLTFRLSAA
;
A
#
# COMPACT_ATOMS: atom_id res chain seq x y z
N MET A 1 -11.88 32.79 -6.68
CA MET A 1 -10.51 32.59 -6.18
C MET A 1 -10.58 32.32 -4.69
N GLY A 2 -10.79 31.06 -4.32
CA GLY A 2 -10.55 30.57 -2.97
C GLY A 2 -9.61 29.39 -3.15
N LEU A 3 -8.31 29.67 -3.15
CA LEU A 3 -7.30 28.62 -3.04
C LEU A 3 -7.40 28.10 -1.62
N ASP A 4 -7.92 26.88 -1.50
CA ASP A 4 -8.14 26.19 -0.24
C ASP A 4 -6.81 26.01 0.50
N MET A 5 -6.68 26.64 1.68
CA MET A 5 -5.50 26.55 2.53
C MET A 5 -5.28 25.13 3.09
N ALA A 6 -6.21 24.19 2.89
CA ALA A 6 -6.06 22.80 3.30
C ALA A 6 -5.14 21.95 2.40
N LEU A 7 -4.83 22.38 1.17
CA LEU A 7 -4.06 21.57 0.23
C LEU A 7 -2.54 21.60 0.45
N ILE A 8 -1.99 22.68 1.03
CA ILE A 8 -0.54 22.83 1.21
C ILE A 8 0.02 21.89 2.28
N PRO A 9 -0.62 21.70 3.47
CA PRO A 9 -0.18 20.70 4.45
C PRO A 9 -0.33 19.25 3.95
N ALA A 10 -1.33 18.98 3.12
CA ALA A 10 -1.66 17.62 2.67
C ALA A 10 -0.60 17.02 1.74
N MET A 11 -0.03 17.81 0.83
CA MET A 11 0.99 17.29 -0.11
C MET A 11 2.30 16.93 0.58
N SER A 12 2.71 17.68 1.62
CA SER A 12 3.89 17.34 2.41
C SER A 12 3.74 16.03 3.17
N THR A 13 2.53 15.72 3.64
CA THR A 13 2.24 14.48 4.35
C THR A 13 2.36 13.25 3.44
N LEU A 14 1.73 13.30 2.26
CA LEU A 14 1.79 12.17 1.33
C LEU A 14 3.24 11.92 0.88
N ALA A 15 3.97 12.98 0.58
CA ALA A 15 5.40 12.90 0.24
C ALA A 15 6.25 12.32 1.38
N ALA A 16 6.01 12.72 2.64
CA ALA A 16 6.75 12.21 3.79
C ALA A 16 6.51 10.70 4.01
N GLY A 17 5.26 10.25 3.84
CA GLY A 17 4.94 8.82 3.89
C GLY A 17 5.68 8.04 2.80
N ILE A 18 5.42 8.39 1.53
CA ILE A 18 5.94 7.66 0.37
C ILE A 18 7.47 7.68 0.28
N TYR A 19 8.11 8.83 0.49
CA TYR A 19 9.56 8.92 0.38
C TYR A 19 10.27 8.46 1.66
N GLY A 20 9.63 8.60 2.82
CA GLY A 20 10.25 8.25 4.09
C GLY A 20 10.48 6.74 4.24
N TYR A 21 9.52 5.89 3.86
CA TYR A 21 9.72 4.44 3.93
C TYR A 21 10.79 3.96 2.93
N GLN A 22 10.79 4.53 1.72
CA GLN A 22 11.78 4.18 0.70
C GLN A 22 13.18 4.61 1.13
N PHE A 23 13.32 5.81 1.70
CA PHE A 23 14.59 6.29 2.21
C PHE A 23 15.08 5.45 3.40
N ALA A 24 14.24 5.23 4.41
CA ALA A 24 14.64 4.45 5.58
C ALA A 24 15.02 2.99 5.23
N ASN A 25 14.31 2.34 4.28
CA ASN A 25 14.66 1.00 3.82
C ASN A 25 15.97 0.93 3.03
N ALA A 26 16.37 2.02 2.36
CA ALA A 26 17.60 2.08 1.57
C ALA A 26 18.80 2.65 2.34
N ALA A 27 18.57 3.28 3.49
CA ALA A 27 19.60 3.94 4.28
C ALA A 27 20.56 2.93 4.93
N ASP A 28 21.86 3.25 4.92
CA ASP A 28 22.92 2.40 5.51
C ASP A 28 23.80 3.15 6.52
N GLN A 29 23.49 4.42 6.81
CA GLN A 29 24.33 5.31 7.62
C GLN A 29 23.56 5.96 8.76
N VAL A 30 24.10 5.83 9.98
CA VAL A 30 23.58 6.43 11.22
C VAL A 30 23.36 7.95 11.10
N ALA A 31 24.10 8.64 10.23
CA ALA A 31 23.90 10.07 9.97
C ALA A 31 22.47 10.42 9.49
N PHE A 32 21.73 9.46 8.94
CA PHE A 32 20.36 9.66 8.47
C PHE A 32 19.30 9.54 9.57
N GLN A 33 19.65 9.04 10.77
CA GLN A 33 18.69 8.90 11.87
C GLN A 33 18.00 10.23 12.21
N THR A 34 18.77 11.33 12.26
CA THR A 34 18.22 12.66 12.56
C THR A 34 17.23 13.14 11.50
N ILE A 35 17.53 13.01 10.20
CA ILE A 35 16.61 13.48 9.16
C ILE A 35 15.36 12.58 9.07
N LEU A 36 15.52 11.26 9.21
CA LEU A 36 14.42 10.30 9.24
C LEU A 36 13.48 10.59 10.41
N HIS A 37 14.03 10.91 11.58
CA HIS A 37 13.23 11.26 12.74
C HIS A 37 12.60 12.66 12.63
N ASP A 38 13.41 13.70 12.49
CA ASP A 38 12.96 15.08 12.68
C ASP A 38 12.05 15.56 11.55
N VAL A 39 12.23 15.04 10.33
CA VAL A 39 11.41 15.40 9.18
C VAL A 39 10.31 14.36 8.95
N PHE A 40 10.68 13.14 8.61
CA PHE A 40 9.72 12.15 8.13
C PHE A 40 8.82 11.66 9.27
N PHE A 41 9.39 11.07 10.33
CA PHE A 41 8.60 10.56 11.45
C PHE A 41 7.71 11.65 12.06
N SER A 42 8.23 12.86 12.28
CA SER A 42 7.44 13.99 12.80
C SER A 42 6.16 14.26 11.98
N ILE A 43 6.27 14.28 10.64
CA ILE A 43 5.11 14.54 9.75
C ILE A 43 4.16 13.34 9.76
N ASN A 44 4.70 12.13 9.64
CA ASN A 44 3.90 10.90 9.53
C ASN A 44 3.10 10.66 10.83
N TYR A 45 3.76 10.80 11.98
CA TYR A 45 3.16 10.61 13.28
C TYR A 45 2.10 11.67 13.56
N ASP A 46 2.38 12.94 13.23
CA ASP A 46 1.40 14.01 13.36
C ASP A 46 0.13 13.75 12.54
N PHE A 47 0.28 13.28 11.30
CA PHE A 47 -0.84 12.96 10.45
C PHE A 47 -1.66 11.79 10.98
N LEU A 48 -1.06 10.66 11.36
CA LEU A 48 -1.83 9.52 11.86
C LEU A 48 -2.59 9.82 13.17
N ASN A 49 -2.16 10.81 13.95
CA ASN A 49 -2.80 11.22 15.20
C ASN A 49 -3.81 12.37 15.06
N ARG A 50 -3.66 13.23 14.05
CA ARG A 50 -4.49 14.43 13.90
C ARG A 50 -5.23 14.53 12.58
N HIS A 51 -4.85 13.74 11.58
CA HIS A 51 -5.36 13.78 10.21
C HIS A 51 -5.51 15.21 9.70
N ASN A 52 -4.45 16.01 9.79
CA ASN A 52 -4.44 17.44 9.44
C ASN A 52 -5.54 18.29 10.13
N GLY A 53 -5.93 17.91 11.35
CA GLY A 53 -6.96 18.58 12.14
C GLY A 53 -8.39 18.19 11.80
N GLN A 54 -8.59 17.15 10.98
CA GLN A 54 -9.93 16.65 10.64
C GLN A 54 -10.53 15.86 11.81
N THR A 55 -11.83 16.04 12.04
CA THR A 55 -12.56 15.33 13.10
C THR A 55 -12.78 13.86 12.74
N ASP A 56 -12.99 13.58 11.46
CA ASP A 56 -13.29 12.25 10.94
C ASP A 56 -12.11 11.75 10.09
N PRO A 57 -11.28 10.83 10.61
CA PRO A 57 -10.10 10.31 9.91
C PRO A 57 -10.40 9.65 8.55
N ASP A 58 -11.61 9.11 8.37
CA ASP A 58 -12.02 8.39 7.16
C ASP A 58 -12.24 9.29 5.93
N VAL A 59 -12.13 10.61 6.10
CA VAL A 59 -12.06 11.59 4.99
C VAL A 59 -10.81 11.38 4.13
N PHE A 60 -9.72 10.86 4.70
CA PHE A 60 -8.52 10.46 3.96
C PHE A 60 -8.65 9.02 3.51
N PHE A 61 -8.36 8.76 2.23
CA PHE A 61 -8.38 7.41 1.68
C PHE A 61 -7.19 6.58 2.18
N ALA A 62 -7.30 5.25 2.09
CA ALA A 62 -6.35 4.30 2.68
C ALA A 62 -4.87 4.58 2.34
N GLY A 63 -4.56 4.94 1.10
CA GLY A 63 -3.17 5.20 0.69
C GLY A 63 -2.49 6.32 1.49
N TRP A 64 -3.25 7.29 2.00
CA TRP A 64 -2.74 8.38 2.83
C TRP A 64 -2.15 7.88 4.14
N ASP A 65 -2.90 7.02 4.84
CA ASP A 65 -2.47 6.47 6.12
C ASP A 65 -1.47 5.33 5.94
N LEU A 66 -1.68 4.46 4.95
CA LEU A 66 -0.80 3.30 4.69
C LEU A 66 0.64 3.73 4.43
N CYS A 67 0.87 4.81 3.67
CA CYS A 67 2.23 5.29 3.44
C CYS A 67 2.87 5.88 4.71
N GLN A 68 2.10 6.46 5.63
CA GLN A 68 2.63 6.89 6.92
C GLN A 68 2.98 5.69 7.81
N VAL A 69 2.13 4.66 7.84
CA VAL A 69 2.39 3.41 8.57
C VAL A 69 3.67 2.75 8.07
N ALA A 70 3.83 2.62 6.75
CA ALA A 70 5.05 2.09 6.14
C ALA A 70 6.29 2.91 6.55
N SER A 71 6.18 4.24 6.51
CA SER A 71 7.28 5.15 6.83
C SER A 71 7.69 5.07 8.30
N ILE A 72 6.73 5.10 9.23
CA ILE A 72 7.02 4.96 10.67
C ILE A 72 7.61 3.59 10.99
N MET A 73 7.08 2.51 10.40
CA MET A 73 7.62 1.16 10.60
C MET A 73 9.08 1.07 10.13
N SER A 74 9.36 1.53 8.91
CA SER A 74 10.71 1.53 8.33
C SER A 74 11.70 2.35 9.18
N ILE A 75 11.30 3.55 9.62
CA ILE A 75 12.11 4.42 10.47
C ILE A 75 12.34 3.77 11.86
N GLY A 76 11.32 3.12 12.42
CA GLY A 76 11.43 2.38 13.66
C GLY A 76 12.46 1.26 13.57
N ILE A 77 12.42 0.47 12.50
CA ILE A 77 13.40 -0.60 12.22
C ILE A 77 14.81 -0.01 12.05
N PHE A 78 14.96 1.02 11.21
CA PHE A 78 16.26 1.65 10.94
C PHE A 78 16.92 2.23 12.22
N ASN A 79 16.11 2.75 13.13
CA ASN A 79 16.58 3.33 14.39
C ASN A 79 16.67 2.34 15.55
N ASP A 80 16.36 1.06 15.34
CA ASP A 80 16.23 0.06 16.42
C ASP A 80 15.27 0.54 17.54
N ASN A 81 14.13 1.12 17.13
CA ASN A 81 13.15 1.73 18.02
C ASN A 81 11.85 0.90 18.04
N GLN A 82 11.79 -0.03 19.00
CA GLN A 82 10.64 -0.92 19.19
C GLN A 82 9.33 -0.16 19.40
N THR A 83 9.33 0.94 20.14
CA THR A 83 8.11 1.74 20.40
C THR A 83 7.51 2.29 19.11
N MET A 84 8.35 2.76 18.18
CA MET A 84 7.88 3.25 16.88
C MET A 84 7.36 2.11 16.01
N TYR A 85 8.04 0.96 16.01
CA TYR A 85 7.59 -0.23 15.30
C TYR A 85 6.23 -0.73 15.83
N ASP A 86 6.08 -0.88 17.14
CA ASP A 86 4.85 -1.32 17.79
C ASP A 86 3.69 -0.35 17.53
N TYR A 87 3.97 0.95 17.48
CA TYR A 87 2.98 1.95 17.09
C TYR A 87 2.48 1.71 15.67
N ALA A 88 3.37 1.47 14.71
CA ALA A 88 3.00 1.22 13.32
C ALA A 88 2.19 -0.09 13.16
N VAL A 89 2.60 -1.17 13.83
CA VAL A 89 1.85 -2.44 13.85
C VAL A 89 0.46 -2.23 14.47
N THR A 90 0.39 -1.57 15.63
CA THR A 90 -0.90 -1.30 16.29
C THR A 90 -1.83 -0.47 15.41
N TYR A 91 -1.30 0.53 14.70
CA TYR A 91 -2.08 1.33 13.77
C TYR A 91 -2.56 0.52 12.57
N PHE A 92 -1.70 -0.35 12.01
CA PHE A 92 -2.07 -1.26 10.94
C PHE A 92 -3.20 -2.20 11.34
N GLU A 93 -3.19 -2.73 12.58
CA GLU A 93 -4.17 -3.71 13.04
C GLU A 93 -5.48 -3.07 13.54
N SER A 94 -5.40 -1.91 14.20
CA SER A 94 -6.53 -1.33 14.92
C SER A 94 -6.59 0.20 14.92
N GLY A 95 -5.85 0.85 14.01
CA GLY A 95 -5.83 2.30 13.85
C GLY A 95 -7.19 2.93 13.56
N VAL A 96 -7.32 4.22 13.90
CA VAL A 96 -8.56 4.99 13.74
C VAL A 96 -8.84 5.40 12.29
N GLY A 97 -7.80 5.59 11.47
CA GLY A 97 -7.94 5.95 10.06
C GLY A 97 -7.85 4.75 9.12
N ASN A 98 -7.80 5.02 7.82
CA ASN A 98 -7.89 3.99 6.77
C ASN A 98 -6.57 3.22 6.54
N GLY A 99 -5.53 3.49 7.33
CA GLY A 99 -4.31 2.67 7.38
C GLY A 99 -4.47 1.39 8.19
N ASN A 100 -5.59 1.25 8.91
CA ASN A 100 -6.03 -0.01 9.48
C ASN A 100 -6.43 -0.98 8.36
N ILE A 101 -5.86 -2.18 8.35
CA ILE A 101 -6.12 -3.20 7.32
C ILE A 101 -7.60 -3.56 7.18
N HIS A 102 -8.36 -3.57 8.28
CA HIS A 102 -9.80 -3.84 8.29
C HIS A 102 -10.63 -2.74 7.64
N LYS A 103 -10.04 -1.57 7.43
CA LYS A 103 -10.67 -0.45 6.70
C LYS A 103 -10.11 -0.31 5.29
N ALA A 104 -8.83 -0.61 5.09
CA ALA A 104 -8.21 -0.65 3.77
C ALA A 104 -8.80 -1.78 2.91
N ILE A 105 -8.98 -2.98 3.48
CA ILE A 105 -9.65 -4.13 2.88
C ILE A 105 -10.90 -4.43 3.71
N TRP A 106 -12.00 -3.74 3.40
CA TRP A 106 -13.12 -3.60 4.35
C TRP A 106 -14.22 -4.66 4.22
N VAL A 107 -14.31 -5.35 3.09
CA VAL A 107 -15.28 -6.44 2.84
C VAL A 107 -14.60 -7.59 2.14
N THR A 108 -14.89 -8.80 2.57
CA THR A 108 -14.46 -10.03 1.87
C THR A 108 -15.62 -10.72 1.17
N TYR A 109 -15.29 -11.50 0.15
CA TYR A 109 -16.22 -12.29 -0.65
C TYR A 109 -15.65 -13.68 -0.93
N ASP A 110 -16.49 -14.71 -0.86
CA ASP A 110 -16.14 -16.07 -1.24
C ASP A 110 -16.73 -16.38 -2.64
N VAL A 111 -16.20 -15.72 -3.66
CA VAL A 111 -16.59 -15.87 -5.07
C VAL A 111 -15.34 -15.90 -5.94
N ASP A 112 -15.13 -17.00 -6.67
CA ASP A 112 -13.91 -17.28 -7.45
C ASP A 112 -12.62 -17.20 -6.61
N GLY A 113 -12.69 -17.72 -5.38
CA GLY A 113 -11.64 -17.61 -4.35
C GLY A 113 -12.09 -16.77 -3.16
N HIS A 114 -11.14 -16.43 -2.30
CA HIS A 114 -11.35 -15.50 -1.19
C HIS A 114 -10.84 -14.12 -1.60
N LEU A 115 -11.75 -13.19 -1.87
CA LEU A 115 -11.46 -11.85 -2.39
C LEU A 115 -11.73 -10.79 -1.33
N GLY A 116 -10.96 -9.69 -1.34
CA GLY A 116 -11.10 -8.56 -0.41
C GLY A 116 -11.22 -7.22 -1.13
N GLN A 117 -12.31 -6.49 -0.92
CA GLN A 117 -12.52 -5.17 -1.52
C GLN A 117 -11.60 -4.13 -0.92
N CYS A 118 -10.69 -3.61 -1.73
CA CYS A 118 -9.92 -2.41 -1.41
C CYS A 118 -10.84 -1.18 -1.32
N GLN A 119 -10.67 -0.37 -0.28
CA GLN A 119 -11.43 0.85 -0.03
C GLN A 119 -11.33 1.82 -1.20
N GLU A 120 -10.15 1.99 -1.80
CA GLU A 120 -9.94 2.91 -2.92
C GLU A 120 -10.54 2.43 -4.26
N SER A 121 -11.12 1.23 -4.34
CA SER A 121 -11.69 0.67 -5.60
C SER A 121 -12.83 1.51 -6.20
N ARG A 122 -13.54 2.29 -5.37
CA ARG A 122 -14.55 3.24 -5.84
C ARG A 122 -13.95 4.49 -6.49
N ARG A 123 -12.76 4.89 -6.05
CA ARG A 123 -12.09 6.10 -6.54
C ARG A 123 -11.46 5.80 -7.89
N ASP A 124 -10.48 4.91 -7.89
CA ASP A 124 -9.83 4.40 -9.10
C ASP A 124 -8.88 3.24 -8.81
N GLN A 125 -8.42 2.61 -9.89
CA GLN A 125 -7.52 1.46 -9.80
C GLN A 125 -6.05 1.85 -9.63
N GLY A 126 -5.68 3.10 -9.94
CA GLY A 126 -4.34 3.63 -9.67
C GLY A 126 -4.04 3.64 -8.17
N HIS A 127 -5.00 4.09 -7.36
CA HIS A 127 -4.88 4.09 -5.90
C HIS A 127 -5.13 2.72 -5.29
N SER A 128 -6.07 1.93 -5.82
CA SER A 128 -6.26 0.56 -5.34
C SER A 128 -4.98 -0.28 -5.46
N THR A 129 -4.26 -0.15 -6.57
CA THR A 129 -2.96 -0.84 -6.76
C THR A 129 -1.83 -0.24 -5.91
N LEU A 130 -1.90 1.05 -5.53
CA LEU A 130 -1.00 1.66 -4.56
C LEU A 130 -1.20 1.04 -3.17
N ASP A 131 -2.45 0.91 -2.73
CA ASP A 131 -2.76 0.34 -1.42
C ASP A 131 -2.19 -1.07 -1.28
N ILE A 132 -2.41 -1.93 -2.28
CA ILE A 132 -1.84 -3.29 -2.27
C ILE A 132 -0.31 -3.26 -2.18
N ALA A 133 0.35 -2.30 -2.83
CA ALA A 133 1.81 -2.16 -2.75
C ALA A 133 2.28 -1.75 -1.36
N LEU A 134 1.62 -0.78 -0.74
CA LEU A 134 1.96 -0.33 0.60
C LEU A 134 1.70 -1.43 1.62
N LEU A 135 0.58 -2.16 1.49
CA LEU A 135 0.27 -3.33 2.31
C LEU A 135 1.34 -4.42 2.19
N GLY A 136 1.76 -4.75 0.96
CA GLY A 136 2.85 -5.69 0.71
C GLY A 136 4.15 -5.26 1.37
N VAL A 137 4.55 -3.99 1.22
CA VAL A 137 5.78 -3.45 1.82
C VAL A 137 5.71 -3.45 3.35
N ILE A 138 4.58 -3.06 3.95
CA ILE A 138 4.36 -3.12 5.41
C ILE A 138 4.53 -4.56 5.90
N ALA A 139 3.86 -5.51 5.23
CA ALA A 139 3.94 -6.92 5.61
C ALA A 139 5.35 -7.50 5.44
N GLN A 140 6.08 -7.10 4.39
CA GLN A 140 7.46 -7.55 4.19
C GLN A 140 8.42 -6.98 5.24
N MET A 141 8.27 -5.72 5.62
CA MET A 141 9.06 -5.12 6.69
C MET A 141 8.80 -5.83 8.03
N ALA A 142 7.54 -6.09 8.36
CA ALA A 142 7.18 -6.83 9.57
C ALA A 142 7.67 -8.29 9.53
N TYR A 143 7.55 -8.95 8.38
CA TYR A 143 8.02 -10.34 8.21
C TYR A 143 9.53 -10.46 8.43
N ASN A 144 10.30 -9.45 7.99
CA ASN A 144 11.74 -9.37 8.25
C ASN A 144 12.09 -9.12 9.74
N GLN A 145 11.10 -8.85 10.59
CA GLN A 145 11.21 -8.69 12.05
C GLN A 145 10.52 -9.85 12.79
N ASP A 146 10.37 -11.01 12.14
CA ASP A 146 9.70 -12.20 12.67
C ASP A 146 8.22 -11.96 13.05
N ASN A 147 7.57 -10.94 12.46
CA ASN A 147 6.15 -10.64 12.62
C ASN A 147 5.38 -10.90 11.31
N ASP A 148 4.65 -12.00 11.24
CA ASP A 148 3.98 -12.45 10.01
C ASP A 148 2.63 -11.72 9.77
N LEU A 149 2.70 -10.45 9.35
CA LEU A 149 1.53 -9.67 8.94
C LEU A 149 0.93 -10.12 7.61
N PHE A 150 1.65 -10.91 6.79
CA PHE A 150 1.04 -11.55 5.62
C PHE A 150 -0.03 -12.57 6.05
N ALA A 151 0.22 -13.34 7.12
CA ALA A 151 -0.74 -14.30 7.64
C ALA A 151 -1.94 -13.66 8.40
N TYR A 152 -1.88 -12.36 8.68
CA TYR A 152 -2.88 -11.66 9.50
C TYR A 152 -4.29 -11.75 8.88
N GLU A 153 -5.27 -12.00 9.74
CA GLU A 153 -6.71 -12.06 9.40
C GLU A 153 -7.00 -12.98 8.20
N ASN A 154 -6.48 -14.21 8.25
CA ASN A 154 -6.65 -15.22 7.22
C ASN A 154 -6.13 -14.77 5.84
N ASN A 155 -4.92 -14.20 5.82
CA ASN A 155 -4.27 -13.65 4.63
C ASN A 155 -5.08 -12.51 3.99
N LEU A 156 -5.56 -11.55 4.79
CA LEU A 156 -6.41 -10.46 4.29
C LEU A 156 -5.73 -9.61 3.20
N ILE A 157 -4.40 -9.48 3.25
CA ILE A 157 -3.62 -8.82 2.19
C ILE A 157 -3.69 -9.62 0.88
N LEU A 158 -3.62 -10.96 0.92
CA LEU A 158 -3.80 -11.79 -0.28
C LEU A 158 -5.19 -11.62 -0.87
N ALA A 159 -6.23 -11.62 -0.02
CA ALA A 159 -7.60 -11.39 -0.48
C ALA A 159 -7.74 -10.03 -1.20
N GLY A 160 -7.15 -8.97 -0.63
CA GLY A 160 -7.08 -7.64 -1.22
C GLY A 160 -6.35 -7.62 -2.57
N SER A 161 -5.21 -8.31 -2.64
CA SER A 161 -4.42 -8.42 -3.86
C SER A 161 -5.16 -9.19 -4.95
N GLU A 162 -5.72 -10.37 -4.66
CA GLU A 162 -6.49 -11.17 -5.61
C GLU A 162 -7.68 -10.39 -6.18
N TYR A 163 -8.42 -9.67 -5.34
CA TYR A 163 -9.53 -8.81 -5.78
C TYR A 163 -9.07 -7.71 -6.73
N THR A 164 -8.05 -6.95 -6.32
CA THR A 164 -7.56 -5.79 -7.07
C THR A 164 -6.93 -6.24 -8.40
N ALA A 165 -6.14 -7.32 -8.36
CA ALA A 165 -5.52 -7.92 -9.52
C ALA A 165 -6.57 -8.47 -10.49
N LYS A 166 -7.56 -9.24 -10.01
CA LYS A 166 -8.66 -9.79 -10.83
C LYS A 166 -9.37 -8.69 -11.62
N TYR A 167 -9.68 -7.58 -10.96
CA TYR A 167 -10.33 -6.47 -11.64
C TYR A 167 -9.42 -5.80 -12.68
N ASN A 168 -8.14 -5.61 -12.37
CA ASN A 168 -7.19 -4.95 -13.26
C ASN A 168 -6.73 -5.81 -14.44
N VAL A 169 -6.77 -7.14 -14.34
CA VAL A 169 -6.55 -8.05 -15.49
C VAL A 169 -7.82 -8.24 -16.35
N GLY A 170 -8.89 -7.48 -16.07
CA GLY A 170 -10.05 -7.35 -16.94
C GLY A 170 -11.27 -8.21 -16.57
N TYR A 171 -11.24 -8.93 -15.46
CA TYR A 171 -12.41 -9.66 -14.94
C TYR A 171 -13.26 -8.77 -14.04
N ASP A 172 -14.53 -9.12 -13.85
CA ASP A 172 -15.40 -8.42 -12.92
C ASP A 172 -15.27 -8.98 -11.49
N VAL A 173 -15.58 -8.14 -10.52
CA VAL A 173 -15.53 -8.44 -9.09
C VAL A 173 -16.84 -8.01 -8.41
N PRO A 174 -17.28 -8.71 -7.34
CA PRO A 174 -18.37 -8.22 -6.52
C PRO A 174 -18.00 -6.88 -5.88
N TYR A 175 -18.98 -6.00 -5.66
CA TYR A 175 -18.71 -4.70 -5.05
C TYR A 175 -19.84 -4.33 -4.08
N THR A 176 -19.46 -3.92 -2.88
CA THR A 176 -20.34 -3.38 -1.86
C THR A 176 -20.09 -1.88 -1.79
N ALA A 177 -21.15 -1.09 -1.90
CA ALA A 177 -21.02 0.36 -1.75
C ALA A 177 -20.81 0.73 -0.29
N TYR A 178 -19.91 1.69 -0.04
CA TYR A 178 -19.72 2.33 1.25
C TYR A 178 -19.72 3.85 1.09
N THR A 179 -19.87 4.55 2.22
CA THR A 179 -19.72 6.00 2.32
C THR A 179 -18.62 6.30 3.34
N ASN A 180 -17.82 7.31 3.06
CA ASN A 180 -16.88 7.89 4.02
C ASN A 180 -17.17 9.39 4.18
N SER A 181 -16.45 10.05 5.08
CA SER A 181 -16.57 11.50 5.28
C SER A 181 -16.09 12.33 4.09
N TYR A 182 -15.50 11.71 3.06
CA TYR A 182 -15.20 12.36 1.80
C TYR A 182 -16.44 12.36 0.87
N PRO A 183 -16.82 13.51 0.29
CA PRO A 183 -17.99 13.58 -0.57
C PRO A 183 -17.71 12.88 -1.92
N THR A 184 -18.14 11.62 -2.05
CA THR A 184 -18.21 10.93 -3.36
C THR A 184 -19.59 10.35 -3.60
N ASP A 185 -20.05 10.37 -4.86
CA ASP A 185 -21.44 10.06 -5.24
C ASP A 185 -21.65 8.78 -6.09
N GLU A 186 -20.62 7.94 -6.35
CA GLU A 186 -20.75 6.80 -7.29
C GLU A 186 -20.88 5.40 -6.64
N PRO A 187 -22.06 4.77 -6.60
CA PRO A 187 -22.33 3.51 -5.87
C PRO A 187 -21.69 2.24 -6.49
N ILE A 188 -20.73 2.39 -7.40
CA ILE A 188 -20.12 1.29 -8.16
C ILE A 188 -18.59 1.33 -8.06
N ILE A 189 -17.94 0.22 -8.38
CA ILE A 189 -16.50 0.18 -8.59
C ILE A 189 -16.12 1.07 -9.80
N SER A 190 -15.01 1.79 -9.70
CA SER A 190 -14.54 2.70 -10.76
C SER A 190 -13.80 1.94 -11.86
N ASN A 191 -14.05 2.30 -13.12
CA ASN A 191 -13.26 1.86 -14.27
C ASN A 191 -12.06 2.79 -14.56
N TYR A 192 -11.89 3.89 -13.80
CA TYR A 192 -10.77 4.80 -14.01
C TYR A 192 -9.44 4.08 -13.71
N SER A 193 -8.49 4.21 -14.64
CA SER A 193 -7.18 3.55 -14.60
C SER A 193 -7.23 2.02 -14.48
N ARG A 194 -8.33 1.36 -14.87
CA ARG A 194 -8.40 -0.11 -14.87
C ARG A 194 -7.34 -0.68 -15.82
N GLY A 195 -6.56 -1.65 -15.32
CA GLY A 195 -5.42 -2.21 -16.03
C GLY A 195 -4.17 -1.33 -15.96
N THR A 196 -4.11 -0.40 -15.00
CA THR A 196 -2.90 0.36 -14.69
C THR A 196 -1.73 -0.58 -14.43
N MET A 197 -0.52 -0.19 -14.81
CA MET A 197 0.71 -0.96 -14.59
C MET A 197 1.45 -0.38 -13.39
N ARG A 198 1.79 -1.24 -12.42
CA ARG A 198 2.46 -0.81 -11.19
C ARG A 198 3.36 -1.91 -10.64
N PRO A 199 4.55 -1.61 -10.10
CA PRO A 199 5.47 -2.61 -9.59
C PRO A 199 5.09 -3.03 -8.17
N THR A 200 4.09 -3.90 -8.07
CA THR A 200 3.45 -4.28 -6.80
C THR A 200 3.50 -5.79 -6.56
N ASP A 201 3.14 -6.58 -7.57
CA ASP A 201 2.72 -7.97 -7.35
C ASP A 201 3.88 -8.98 -7.38
N GLU A 202 5.11 -8.59 -7.76
CA GLU A 202 6.28 -9.47 -7.56
C GLU A 202 6.48 -9.82 -6.08
N LEU A 203 6.36 -8.83 -5.19
CA LEU A 203 6.48 -9.04 -3.74
C LEU A 203 5.37 -9.95 -3.21
N VAL A 204 4.12 -9.60 -3.53
CA VAL A 204 2.95 -10.29 -2.99
C VAL A 204 2.90 -11.73 -3.51
N TYR A 205 3.15 -11.94 -4.81
CA TYR A 205 3.17 -13.26 -5.41
C TYR A 205 4.32 -14.12 -4.86
N ALA A 206 5.53 -13.58 -4.75
CA ALA A 206 6.66 -14.33 -4.19
C ALA A 206 6.40 -14.78 -2.76
N HIS A 207 5.76 -13.94 -1.93
CA HIS A 207 5.42 -14.34 -0.57
C HIS A 207 4.32 -15.41 -0.55
N TYR A 208 3.17 -15.16 -1.18
CA TYR A 208 2.03 -16.07 -1.02
C TYR A 208 2.15 -17.33 -1.86
N HIS A 209 2.47 -17.21 -3.14
CA HIS A 209 2.57 -18.37 -4.02
C HIS A 209 3.89 -19.11 -3.81
N ASP A 210 5.03 -18.44 -3.98
CA ASP A 210 6.32 -19.15 -4.03
C ASP A 210 6.77 -19.64 -2.64
N LEU A 211 6.64 -18.80 -1.60
CA LEU A 211 7.06 -19.15 -0.25
C LEU A 211 6.01 -19.96 0.53
N LYS A 212 4.74 -19.57 0.48
CA LYS A 212 3.68 -20.18 1.28
C LYS A 212 2.85 -21.24 0.54
N GLY A 213 2.96 -21.33 -0.79
CA GLY A 213 2.16 -22.26 -1.60
C GLY A 213 0.66 -21.95 -1.60
N ALA A 214 0.28 -20.70 -1.31
CA ALA A 214 -1.10 -20.24 -1.35
C ALA A 214 -1.56 -19.99 -2.80
N ASP A 215 -2.87 -20.06 -3.01
CA ASP A 215 -3.47 -19.72 -4.29
C ASP A 215 -3.51 -18.20 -4.47
N ALA A 216 -2.62 -17.68 -5.31
CA ALA A 216 -2.49 -16.27 -5.66
C ALA A 216 -2.63 -16.11 -7.19
N TRP A 217 -3.69 -16.69 -7.74
CA TRP A 217 -3.88 -16.83 -9.18
C TRP A 217 -3.97 -15.49 -9.90
N TYR A 218 -4.86 -14.59 -9.47
CA TYR A 218 -5.04 -13.31 -10.14
C TYR A 218 -3.90 -12.34 -9.88
N THR A 219 -3.31 -12.34 -8.68
CA THR A 219 -2.07 -11.64 -8.36
C THR A 219 -0.94 -12.10 -9.29
N GLY A 220 -0.84 -13.41 -9.55
CA GLY A 220 0.11 -13.97 -10.52
C GLY A 220 -0.12 -13.45 -11.95
N MET A 221 -1.39 -13.40 -12.38
CA MET A 221 -1.75 -12.86 -13.70
C MET A 221 -1.40 -11.37 -13.84
N TYR A 222 -1.66 -10.56 -12.81
CA TYR A 222 -1.33 -9.14 -12.83
C TYR A 222 0.18 -8.92 -12.80
N ARG A 223 0.92 -9.66 -11.97
CA ARG A 223 2.39 -9.70 -11.97
C ARG A 223 2.95 -10.01 -13.37
N ASP A 224 2.42 -11.02 -14.05
CA ASP A 224 2.84 -11.37 -15.41
C ASP A 224 2.48 -10.26 -16.42
N MET A 225 1.31 -9.62 -16.27
CA MET A 225 0.90 -8.49 -17.09
C MET A 225 1.88 -7.31 -16.96
N VAL A 226 2.27 -6.94 -15.73
CA VAL A 226 3.23 -5.86 -15.44
C VAL A 226 4.62 -6.20 -15.97
N ASN A 227 5.09 -7.43 -15.79
CA ASN A 227 6.38 -7.89 -16.30
C ASN A 227 6.43 -7.84 -17.83
N ASN A 228 5.38 -8.32 -18.50
CA ASN A 228 5.30 -8.27 -19.96
C ASN A 228 5.31 -6.83 -20.48
N TYR A 229 4.64 -5.91 -19.79
CA TYR A 229 4.66 -4.48 -20.11
C TYR A 229 6.05 -3.87 -20.01
N THR A 230 6.89 -4.37 -19.09
CA THR A 230 8.24 -3.84 -18.81
C THR A 230 9.38 -4.63 -19.46
N GLY A 231 9.06 -5.55 -20.39
CA GLY A 231 10.07 -6.28 -21.17
C GLY A 231 10.53 -7.59 -20.54
N GLY A 232 9.73 -8.17 -19.64
CA GLY A 232 9.91 -9.50 -19.06
C GLY A 232 10.32 -9.53 -17.58
N ALA A 233 10.53 -8.37 -16.96
CA ALA A 233 10.89 -8.23 -15.57
C ALA A 233 10.36 -6.90 -15.03
N GLU A 234 9.93 -6.88 -13.76
CA GLU A 234 9.40 -5.70 -13.11
C GLU A 234 10.47 -4.60 -13.09
N GLY A 235 10.18 -3.48 -13.76
CA GLY A 235 10.98 -2.26 -13.71
C GLY A 235 10.75 -1.46 -12.42
N GLY A 236 11.33 -0.26 -12.36
CA GLY A 236 11.15 0.68 -11.25
C GLY A 236 10.73 2.07 -11.72
N GLY A 237 11.17 3.08 -10.96
CA GLY A 237 10.98 4.50 -11.27
C GLY A 237 11.14 4.86 -12.75
N GLY A 238 10.08 5.41 -13.36
CA GLY A 238 10.07 5.86 -14.75
C GLY A 238 9.72 4.79 -15.80
N ASN A 239 9.56 3.51 -15.42
CA ASN A 239 9.09 2.47 -16.32
C ASN A 239 7.55 2.43 -16.48
N TYR A 240 6.82 3.11 -15.60
CA TYR A 240 5.35 3.07 -15.52
C TYR A 240 4.69 4.42 -15.81
N GLY A 241 5.36 5.26 -16.60
CA GLY A 241 4.92 6.61 -16.96
C GLY A 241 5.68 7.72 -16.22
N SER A 242 5.28 8.97 -16.46
CA SER A 242 5.89 10.16 -15.88
C SER A 242 5.21 10.66 -14.60
N ASP A 243 4.04 10.12 -14.28
CA ASP A 243 3.24 10.55 -13.13
C ASP A 243 3.68 9.82 -11.85
N SER A 244 3.18 10.26 -10.69
CA SER A 244 3.63 9.76 -9.38
C SER A 244 3.53 8.24 -9.23
N GLY A 245 2.55 7.61 -9.90
CA GLY A 245 2.29 6.17 -9.81
C GLY A 245 3.50 5.29 -10.08
N GLY A 246 4.42 5.73 -10.95
CA GLY A 246 5.67 5.01 -11.24
C GLY A 246 6.81 5.24 -10.24
N TYR A 247 6.66 6.17 -9.29
CA TYR A 247 7.68 6.57 -8.31
C TYR A 247 7.26 6.36 -6.84
N ASP A 248 5.99 6.07 -6.58
CA ASP A 248 5.49 5.83 -5.22
C ASP A 248 5.97 4.48 -4.64
N GLN A 249 6.54 3.62 -5.49
CA GLN A 249 7.19 2.36 -5.17
C GLN A 249 8.57 2.29 -5.82
N LEU A 250 9.49 1.58 -5.17
CA LEU A 250 10.83 1.33 -5.73
C LEU A 250 10.78 0.49 -7.01
N GLY A 251 9.94 -0.56 -7.00
CA GLY A 251 9.91 -1.63 -7.97
C GLY A 251 11.13 -2.53 -7.96
N TYR A 252 11.51 -3.06 -9.12
CA TYR A 252 12.58 -4.06 -9.28
C TYR A 252 12.30 -5.38 -8.51
N GLY A 253 11.05 -5.73 -8.28
CA GLY A 253 10.63 -6.90 -7.49
C GLY A 253 11.11 -8.23 -8.05
N THR A 254 11.28 -8.34 -9.37
CA THR A 254 11.91 -9.51 -10.00
C THR A 254 13.32 -9.78 -9.42
N LEU A 255 14.07 -8.72 -9.09
CA LEU A 255 15.41 -8.83 -8.52
C LEU A 255 15.36 -9.06 -7.01
N THR A 256 14.43 -8.41 -6.30
CA THR A 256 14.46 -8.36 -4.83
C THR A 256 13.64 -9.45 -4.14
N PHE A 257 12.65 -10.05 -4.81
CA PHE A 257 11.68 -10.95 -4.15
C PHE A 257 11.62 -12.36 -4.73
N ARG A 258 12.00 -12.58 -5.99
CA ARG A 258 11.93 -13.94 -6.56
C ARG A 258 12.88 -14.89 -5.84
N LEU A 259 12.32 -16.00 -5.35
CA LEU A 259 13.06 -17.04 -4.63
C LEU A 259 13.78 -18.03 -5.57
N SER A 260 13.41 -18.05 -6.85
CA SER A 260 14.06 -18.84 -7.89
C SER A 260 14.29 -18.01 -9.14
N ALA A 261 15.42 -18.24 -9.82
CA ALA A 261 15.66 -17.68 -11.15
C ALA A 261 14.64 -18.27 -12.15
N ALA A 262 14.01 -17.41 -12.93
CA ALA A 262 13.14 -17.80 -14.05
C ALA A 262 13.95 -18.31 -15.24
#